data_AF-A0A715YUY5-F1
#
_entry.id   AF-A0A715YUY5-F1
#
_cell.length_a   1.000
_cell.length_b   1.000
_cell.length_c   1.000
_cell.angle_alpha   90.00
_cell.angle_beta   90.00
_cell.angle_gamma   90.00
#
_symmetry.space_group_name_H-M   'P 1'
#
loop_
_entity.id
_entity.type
_entity.pdbx_description
1 polymer ?
#
loop_
_entity_poly.entity_id
_entity_poly.type
_entity_poly.pdbx_seq_one_letter_code
_entity_poly.pdbx_strand_id
1 'polypeptide(L)'
;MPSVSRYRTWLAVPADEIEDLKKAHPPMNGHTPVIWDKEHKLWFARPGADLSRLDRWLPRPQDVSMNGSDPVTEFAQVLENAGLVLKELPVMDGKIHRVPTADDKKGQKSGAYRGFLDGRPAGWYRDYRSADDSPITWTFSGGEQTDPRARLHLKAHSMQRREDAERELKAQYNRQAAYARRYVNKWPQATAHEYLTRKGIQAAPGVRVNNKNELVIPFSNRNGAIRSYQRIPVTGGKDARILIDSEKTGNWFALGTPRNGQPVLFAEGYATAASLHEATGLPVLMTVDGGNMIAVAENARQKWTQSPFIFCADNDHAIRVNKGIVSATKAAELTGGSVIFPAFTDAEKAQGLTDFNDLDASRGRAAFQHVINAQLEHIGVSTPNSNTPEIREALVIGNLVFTPVHTEEKTMTPTEYPETSPDTGHSHDQGPSLPS
;
A
#
# COMPACT_ATOMS: atom_id res chain seq x y z
N MET A 1 -27.70 36.06 -11.13
CA MET A 1 -28.09 34.70 -10.72
C MET A 1 -27.31 34.35 -9.46
N PRO A 2 -27.95 33.87 -8.38
CA PRO A 2 -27.23 33.45 -7.18
C PRO A 2 -26.23 32.34 -7.53
N SER A 3 -24.99 32.47 -7.07
CA SER A 3 -23.98 31.43 -7.21
C SER A 3 -24.25 30.37 -6.16
N VAL A 4 -24.96 29.31 -6.53
CA VAL A 4 -25.34 28.25 -5.58
C VAL A 4 -24.24 27.21 -5.49
N SER A 5 -23.81 26.90 -4.26
CA SER A 5 -22.78 25.90 -4.00
C SER A 5 -23.25 24.51 -4.43
N ARG A 6 -22.56 23.87 -5.38
CA ARG A 6 -22.85 22.48 -5.77
C ARG A 6 -22.36 21.47 -4.74
N TYR A 7 -21.28 21.80 -4.03
CA TYR A 7 -20.64 20.95 -3.02
C TYR A 7 -20.55 21.68 -1.69
N ARG A 8 -19.93 21.03 -0.70
CA ARG A 8 -19.50 21.72 0.52
C ARG A 8 -18.46 22.78 0.16
N THR A 9 -18.60 23.97 0.75
CA THR A 9 -17.62 25.06 0.58
C THR A 9 -17.08 25.48 1.93
N TRP A 10 -15.78 25.33 2.16
CA TRP A 10 -15.12 25.72 3.41
C TRP A 10 -14.98 27.24 3.50
N LEU A 11 -15.24 27.81 4.67
CA LEU A 11 -15.29 29.25 4.90
C LEU A 11 -14.21 29.68 5.90
N ALA A 12 -13.60 30.82 5.63
CA ALA A 12 -12.66 31.49 6.51
C ALA A 12 -13.41 32.56 7.33
N VAL A 13 -13.97 32.14 8.47
CA VAL A 13 -14.81 33.00 9.32
C VAL A 13 -14.04 33.36 10.60
N PRO A 14 -13.63 34.63 10.75
CA PRO A 14 -13.07 35.12 12.00
C PRO A 14 -14.03 34.97 13.18
N ALA A 15 -13.51 34.84 14.40
CA ALA A 15 -14.33 34.58 15.59
C ALA A 15 -15.33 35.71 15.89
N ASP A 16 -14.94 36.95 15.59
CA ASP A 16 -15.75 38.16 15.72
C ASP A 16 -16.81 38.32 14.61
N GLU A 17 -16.70 37.59 13.50
CA GLU A 17 -17.65 37.67 12.37
C GLU A 17 -18.69 36.51 12.36
N ILE A 18 -18.71 35.64 13.39
CA ILE A 18 -19.60 34.46 13.44
C ILE A 18 -21.09 34.84 13.43
N GLU A 19 -21.49 35.89 14.16
CA GLU A 19 -22.89 36.31 14.20
C GLU A 19 -23.32 36.95 12.87
N ASP A 20 -22.40 37.62 12.17
CA ASP A 20 -22.64 38.15 10.84
C ASP A 20 -22.82 37.03 9.81
N LEU A 21 -22.03 35.96 9.90
CA LEU A 21 -22.19 34.76 9.08
C LEU A 21 -23.60 34.17 9.25
N LYS A 22 -24.07 34.00 10.49
CA LYS A 22 -25.40 33.43 10.78
C LYS A 22 -26.52 34.33 10.27
N LYS A 23 -26.39 35.65 10.39
CA LYS A 23 -27.36 36.62 9.84
C LYS A 23 -27.36 36.64 8.32
N ALA A 24 -26.19 36.51 7.70
CA ALA A 24 -26.06 36.44 6.25
C ALA A 24 -26.72 35.19 5.67
N HIS A 25 -26.93 34.13 6.45
CA HIS A 25 -27.57 32.89 6.00
C HIS A 25 -28.44 32.26 7.10
N PRO A 26 -29.64 32.82 7.36
CA PRO A 26 -30.52 32.30 8.41
C PRO A 26 -31.05 30.91 8.03
N PRO A 27 -31.48 30.11 9.02
CA PRO A 27 -32.08 28.80 8.75
C PRO A 27 -33.25 28.92 7.78
N MET A 28 -33.22 28.12 6.71
CA MET A 28 -34.30 28.03 5.73
C MET A 28 -34.90 26.63 5.78
N ASN A 29 -36.22 26.52 5.92
CA ASN A 29 -36.94 25.25 5.98
C ASN A 29 -36.37 24.24 7.01
N GLY A 30 -35.95 24.72 8.18
CA GLY A 30 -35.39 23.86 9.23
C GLY A 30 -33.94 23.40 9.01
N HIS A 31 -33.27 23.89 7.96
CA HIS A 31 -31.87 23.58 7.69
C HIS A 31 -30.97 24.81 7.88
N THR A 32 -29.90 24.65 8.66
CA THR A 32 -28.85 25.67 8.78
C THR A 32 -27.88 25.54 7.60
N PRO A 33 -27.80 26.57 6.72
CA PRO A 33 -27.02 26.53 5.48
C PRO A 33 -25.50 26.56 5.71
N VAL A 34 -25.07 27.05 6.88
CA VAL A 34 -23.67 27.04 7.33
C VAL A 34 -23.52 26.21 8.61
N ILE A 35 -22.44 25.45 8.75
CA ILE A 35 -22.19 24.57 9.90
C ILE A 35 -20.74 24.71 10.36
N TRP A 36 -20.52 24.62 11.67
CA TRP A 36 -19.21 24.46 12.27
C TRP A 36 -18.76 23.00 12.25
N ASP A 37 -17.61 22.73 11.64
CA ASP A 37 -16.93 21.45 11.69
C ASP A 37 -15.96 21.40 12.88
N LYS A 38 -16.24 20.52 13.85
CA LYS A 38 -15.45 20.41 15.08
C LYS A 38 -14.05 19.84 14.86
N GLU A 39 -13.91 18.91 13.91
CA GLU A 39 -12.65 18.22 13.60
C GLU A 39 -11.66 19.19 12.95
N HIS A 40 -12.12 19.88 11.91
CA HIS A 40 -11.31 20.80 11.11
C HIS A 40 -11.35 22.22 11.64
N LYS A 41 -12.13 22.51 12.69
CA LYS A 41 -12.27 23.85 13.30
C LYS A 41 -12.47 24.94 12.24
N LEU A 42 -13.42 24.72 11.34
CA LEU A 42 -13.79 25.62 10.25
C LEU A 42 -15.30 25.64 10.08
N TRP A 43 -15.82 26.76 9.58
CA TRP A 43 -17.19 26.81 9.08
C TRP A 43 -17.23 26.28 7.65
N PHE A 44 -18.35 25.69 7.26
CA PHE A 44 -18.62 25.36 5.86
C PHE A 44 -20.06 25.67 5.47
N ALA A 45 -20.25 26.03 4.20
CA ALA A 45 -21.55 26.13 3.56
C ALA A 45 -21.97 24.77 3.00
N ARG A 46 -23.21 24.37 3.25
CA ARG A 46 -23.81 23.15 2.68
C ARG A 46 -24.00 23.29 1.17
N PRO A 47 -24.04 22.16 0.42
CA PRO A 47 -24.57 22.17 -0.93
C PRO A 47 -25.95 22.84 -0.98
N GLY A 48 -26.19 23.70 -1.96
CA GLY A 48 -27.40 24.51 -2.09
C GLY A 48 -27.32 25.90 -1.44
N ALA A 49 -26.26 26.20 -0.67
CA ALA A 49 -26.08 27.53 -0.11
C ALA A 49 -25.78 28.57 -1.20
N ASP A 50 -26.43 29.75 -1.11
CA ASP A 50 -26.10 30.90 -1.95
C ASP A 50 -24.76 31.51 -1.53
N LEU A 51 -23.73 31.30 -2.36
CA LEU A 51 -22.36 31.76 -2.13
C LEU A 51 -22.20 33.27 -2.31
N SER A 52 -23.12 33.94 -3.03
CA SER A 52 -23.05 35.40 -3.18
C SER A 52 -23.21 36.12 -1.84
N ARG A 53 -23.95 35.51 -0.90
CA ARG A 53 -24.12 35.98 0.48
C ARG A 53 -22.95 35.65 1.39
N LEU A 54 -22.02 34.81 0.93
CA LEU A 54 -20.86 34.32 1.67
C LEU A 54 -19.53 34.83 1.11
N ASP A 55 -19.57 35.71 0.11
CA ASP A 55 -18.40 36.19 -0.63
C ASP A 55 -17.27 36.71 0.28
N ARG A 56 -17.65 37.37 1.38
CA ARG A 56 -16.75 37.88 2.44
C ARG A 56 -15.91 36.79 3.11
N TRP A 57 -16.44 35.57 3.25
CA TRP A 57 -15.80 34.46 3.97
C TRP A 57 -15.28 33.35 3.05
N LEU A 58 -15.39 33.52 1.73
CA LEU A 58 -14.80 32.57 0.79
C LEU A 58 -13.26 32.58 0.93
N PRO A 59 -12.59 31.42 0.78
CA PRO A 59 -11.15 31.32 0.90
C PRO A 59 -10.45 32.08 -0.24
N ARG A 60 -9.69 33.12 0.10
CA ARG A 60 -8.89 33.93 -0.83
C ARG A 60 -7.43 33.93 -0.40
N PRO A 61 -6.70 32.82 -0.60
CA PRO A 61 -5.32 32.70 -0.15
C PRO A 61 -4.37 33.70 -0.83
N GLN A 62 -4.78 34.28 -1.96
CA GLN A 62 -4.01 35.27 -2.73
C GLN A 62 -4.13 36.70 -2.13
N ASP A 63 -5.20 36.98 -1.39
CA ASP A 63 -5.51 38.32 -0.87
C ASP A 63 -4.87 38.57 0.51
N VAL A 64 -4.25 37.55 1.12
CA VAL A 64 -3.64 37.63 2.45
C VAL A 64 -2.12 37.72 2.33
N SER A 65 -1.58 38.88 2.73
CA SER A 65 -0.15 39.25 2.63
C SER A 65 0.73 38.31 3.47
N MET A 66 1.70 37.68 2.80
CA MET A 66 2.73 36.82 3.39
C MET A 66 4.03 37.62 3.47
N ASN A 67 4.26 38.39 4.54
CA ASN A 67 5.54 39.09 4.71
C ASN A 67 6.64 38.12 5.20
N GLY A 68 7.78 38.10 4.48
CA GLY A 68 9.11 37.91 5.07
C GLY A 68 9.92 36.64 4.77
N SER A 69 9.35 35.59 4.20
CA SER A 69 10.05 34.43 3.60
C SER A 69 8.98 33.49 3.09
N ASP A 70 8.83 33.29 1.79
CA ASP A 70 7.75 32.44 1.27
C ASP A 70 7.96 30.97 1.72
N PRO A 71 6.94 30.29 2.30
CA PRO A 71 7.05 28.93 2.80
C PRO A 71 7.46 27.92 1.73
N VAL A 72 7.12 28.15 0.46
CA VAL A 72 7.55 27.30 -0.65
C VAL A 72 9.06 27.42 -0.86
N THR A 73 9.60 28.64 -0.77
CA THR A 73 11.04 28.92 -0.87
C THR A 73 11.83 28.36 0.33
N GLU A 74 11.34 28.55 1.56
CA GLU A 74 11.98 27.95 2.75
C GLU A 74 11.98 26.42 2.66
N PHE A 75 10.86 25.83 2.27
CA PHE A 75 10.78 24.39 2.12
C PHE A 75 11.71 23.89 1.00
N ALA A 76 11.80 24.60 -0.13
CA ALA A 76 12.74 24.28 -1.20
C ALA A 76 14.18 24.17 -0.68
N GLN A 77 14.62 25.15 0.10
CA GLN A 77 15.96 25.16 0.69
C GLN A 77 16.18 23.98 1.64
N VAL A 78 15.18 23.63 2.45
CA VAL A 78 15.26 22.47 3.35
C VAL A 78 15.38 21.16 2.57
N LEU A 79 14.63 21.01 1.49
CA LEU A 79 14.69 19.82 0.62
C LEU A 79 16.04 19.71 -0.10
N GLU A 80 16.56 20.81 -0.63
CA GLU A 80 17.86 20.86 -1.31
C GLU A 80 19.02 20.57 -0.35
N ASN A 81 18.99 21.16 0.85
CA ASN A 81 19.99 20.89 1.90
C ASN A 81 19.98 19.42 2.36
N ALA A 82 18.83 18.76 2.26
CA ALA A 82 18.68 17.34 2.52
C ALA A 82 19.12 16.44 1.36
N GLY A 83 19.62 17.01 0.26
CA GLY A 83 20.13 16.27 -0.89
C GLY A 83 19.05 15.85 -1.90
N LEU A 84 17.82 16.39 -1.81
CA LEU A 84 16.79 16.21 -2.84
C LEU A 84 17.06 17.20 -3.98
N VAL A 85 16.96 16.71 -5.22
CA VAL A 85 17.23 17.52 -6.42
C VAL A 85 15.92 17.99 -7.02
N LEU A 86 15.61 19.28 -6.81
CA LEU A 86 14.43 19.94 -7.36
C LEU A 86 14.75 20.56 -8.73
N LYS A 87 13.84 20.41 -9.70
CA LYS A 87 13.93 21.12 -11.00
C LYS A 87 13.21 22.46 -10.98
N GLU A 88 12.22 22.56 -10.11
CA GLU A 88 11.30 23.68 -9.92
C GLU A 88 10.97 23.76 -8.43
N LEU A 89 10.37 24.86 -7.99
CA LEU A 89 9.91 25.03 -6.60
C LEU A 89 8.97 23.89 -6.16
N PRO A 90 9.01 23.48 -4.88
CA PRO A 90 8.27 22.32 -4.41
C PRO A 90 6.75 22.58 -4.37
N VAL A 91 5.98 21.67 -4.96
CA VAL A 91 4.52 21.70 -4.90
C VAL A 91 4.02 21.31 -3.49
N MET A 92 3.42 22.26 -2.78
CA MET A 92 2.85 22.08 -1.43
C MET A 92 1.32 21.91 -1.47
N ASP A 93 0.87 20.85 -2.15
CA ASP A 93 -0.54 20.52 -2.36
C ASP A 93 -1.04 19.39 -1.43
N GLY A 94 -0.23 19.01 -0.44
CA GLY A 94 -0.52 17.88 0.44
C GLY A 94 -0.42 16.53 -0.26
N LYS A 95 0.21 16.40 -1.43
CA LYS A 95 0.51 15.11 -2.08
C LYS A 95 1.99 14.74 -1.95
N ILE A 96 2.29 13.46 -2.11
CA ILE A 96 3.67 12.97 -2.13
C ILE A 96 4.24 13.22 -3.52
N HIS A 97 5.35 13.97 -3.57
CA HIS A 97 6.10 14.24 -4.80
C HIS A 97 7.41 13.47 -4.78
N ARG A 98 7.67 12.70 -5.84
CA ARG A 98 8.90 11.89 -5.99
C ARG A 98 9.94 12.67 -6.77
N VAL A 99 11.12 12.82 -6.19
CA VAL A 99 12.25 13.56 -6.77
C VAL A 99 13.55 12.74 -6.71
N PRO A 100 14.50 12.99 -7.62
CA PRO A 100 15.83 12.44 -7.49
C PRO A 100 16.54 12.97 -6.25
N THR A 101 17.54 12.23 -5.81
CA THR A 101 18.53 12.65 -4.80
C THR A 101 19.89 12.81 -5.47
N ALA A 102 20.85 13.45 -4.80
CA ALA A 102 22.19 13.67 -5.33
C ALA A 102 22.89 12.36 -5.77
N ASP A 103 22.67 11.24 -5.06
CA ASP A 103 23.30 9.95 -5.38
C ASP A 103 22.49 9.09 -6.34
N ASP A 104 21.36 9.58 -6.87
CA ASP A 104 20.54 8.82 -7.79
C ASP A 104 21.17 8.71 -9.18
N LYS A 105 21.13 7.51 -9.76
CA LYS A 105 21.45 7.32 -11.18
C LYS A 105 20.33 7.91 -12.04
N LYS A 106 20.65 8.27 -13.29
CA LYS A 106 19.70 8.88 -14.24
C LYS A 106 18.38 8.11 -14.30
N GLY A 107 17.29 8.76 -13.89
CA GLY A 107 15.92 8.21 -13.92
C GLY A 107 15.41 7.67 -12.58
N GLN A 108 16.26 7.54 -11.56
CA GLN A 108 15.82 7.18 -10.20
C GLN A 108 15.20 8.38 -9.48
N LYS A 109 14.28 8.09 -8.55
CA LYS A 109 13.56 9.06 -7.74
C LYS A 109 13.45 8.56 -6.30
N SER A 110 14.60 8.43 -5.64
CA SER A 110 14.70 7.85 -4.30
C SER A 110 14.24 8.81 -3.20
N GLY A 111 14.16 10.10 -3.50
CA GLY A 111 13.61 11.12 -2.60
C GLY A 111 12.09 11.26 -2.72
N ALA A 112 11.47 11.65 -1.61
CA ALA A 112 10.08 12.09 -1.57
C ALA A 112 9.88 13.25 -0.61
N TYR A 113 8.93 14.11 -0.92
CA TYR A 113 8.46 15.13 0.01
C TYR A 113 6.95 15.29 -0.06
N ARG A 114 6.38 15.89 0.98
CA ARG A 114 4.98 16.31 1.04
C ARG A 114 4.92 17.63 1.79
N GLY A 115 4.41 18.66 1.12
CA GLY A 115 4.24 19.99 1.71
C GLY A 115 2.78 20.35 1.90
N PHE A 116 2.50 21.09 2.96
CA PHE A 116 1.19 21.53 3.42
C PHE A 116 1.22 23.05 3.58
N LEU A 117 0.24 23.73 2.97
CA LEU A 117 0.05 25.18 3.13
C LEU A 117 -1.09 25.52 4.10
N ASP A 118 -1.79 24.53 4.66
CA ASP A 118 -2.81 24.76 5.68
C ASP A 118 -2.22 25.04 7.05
N GLY A 119 -2.84 26.00 7.74
CA GLY A 119 -2.44 26.35 9.11
C GLY A 119 -1.06 27.00 9.14
N ARG A 120 -0.13 26.43 9.91
CA ARG A 120 1.30 26.79 9.84
C ARG A 120 1.91 25.92 8.76
N PRO A 121 2.41 26.48 7.64
CA PRO A 121 2.96 25.67 6.56
C PRO A 121 3.98 24.69 7.11
N ALA A 122 3.87 23.45 6.68
CA ALA A 122 4.63 22.34 7.21
C ALA A 122 4.85 21.31 6.11
N GLY A 123 5.70 20.34 6.38
CA GLY A 123 5.99 19.32 5.41
C GLY A 123 6.85 18.24 6.01
N TRP A 124 7.17 17.27 5.18
CA TRP A 124 8.20 16.30 5.49
C TRP A 124 8.89 15.88 4.21
N TYR A 125 10.08 15.34 4.37
CA TYR A 125 10.84 14.72 3.29
C TYR A 125 11.52 13.45 3.77
N ARG A 126 11.93 12.62 2.80
CA ARG A 126 12.60 11.36 3.05
C ARG A 126 13.42 10.93 1.85
N ASP A 127 14.59 10.32 2.11
CA ASP A 127 15.28 9.46 1.16
C ASP A 127 14.96 7.99 1.48
N TYR A 128 14.37 7.25 0.54
CA TYR A 128 14.02 5.84 0.69
C TYR A 128 15.24 4.89 0.72
N ARG A 129 16.45 5.40 0.52
CA ARG A 129 17.71 4.62 0.64
C ARG A 129 18.32 4.70 2.03
N SER A 130 17.94 5.70 2.83
CA SER A 130 18.39 5.80 4.21
C SER A 130 17.93 4.58 5.01
N ALA A 131 18.79 4.11 5.91
CA ALA A 131 18.45 3.04 6.85
C ALA A 131 17.38 3.47 7.87
N ASP A 132 17.18 4.78 8.03
CA ASP A 132 16.12 5.36 8.85
C ASP A 132 14.78 5.40 8.07
N ASP A 133 13.76 4.74 8.61
CA ASP A 133 12.44 4.61 7.97
C ASP A 133 11.55 5.83 8.23
N SER A 134 11.94 6.73 9.13
CA SER A 134 11.14 7.88 9.52
C SER A 134 11.35 9.09 8.60
N PRO A 135 10.28 9.73 8.09
CA PRO A 135 10.39 10.99 7.36
C PRO A 135 10.79 12.14 8.28
N ILE A 136 11.67 13.02 7.81
CA ILE A 136 12.09 14.22 8.54
C ILE A 136 11.03 15.30 8.31
N THR A 137 10.54 15.89 9.40
CA THR A 137 9.52 16.93 9.35
C THR A 137 10.13 18.32 9.27
N TRP A 138 9.42 19.22 8.60
CA TRP A 138 9.72 20.64 8.53
C TRP A 138 8.47 21.43 8.91
N THR A 139 8.66 22.55 9.56
CA THR A 139 7.60 23.51 9.86
C THR A 139 8.14 24.90 9.59
N PHE A 140 7.37 25.69 8.86
CA PHE A 140 7.74 27.03 8.43
C PHE A 140 8.14 27.92 9.61
N SER A 141 9.30 28.55 9.48
CA SER A 141 9.92 29.33 10.55
C SER A 141 9.15 30.61 10.89
N GLY A 142 8.47 31.24 9.92
CA GLY A 142 7.72 32.50 10.08
C GLY A 142 6.37 32.40 10.83
N GLY A 143 6.14 31.33 11.60
CA GLY A 143 4.83 31.01 12.18
C GLY A 143 4.33 31.89 13.32
N GLU A 144 5.18 32.73 13.92
CA GLU A 144 4.78 33.63 15.03
C GLU A 144 4.22 34.99 14.56
N GLN A 145 4.41 35.37 13.29
CA GLN A 145 3.93 36.65 12.72
C GLN A 145 2.79 36.48 11.70
N THR A 146 2.22 35.27 11.56
CA THR A 146 1.18 35.02 10.56
C THR A 146 -0.19 35.46 11.06
N ASP A 147 -0.80 36.43 10.36
CA ASP A 147 -2.16 36.94 10.63
C ASP A 147 -3.19 35.79 10.84
N PRO A 148 -3.95 35.77 11.96
CA PRO A 148 -5.01 34.80 12.21
C PRO A 148 -6.02 34.65 11.06
N ARG A 149 -6.33 35.75 10.35
CA ARG A 149 -7.24 35.72 9.19
C ARG A 149 -6.59 34.98 8.02
N ALA A 150 -5.31 35.24 7.72
CA ALA A 150 -4.54 34.49 6.72
C ALA A 150 -4.54 32.98 6.99
N ARG A 151 -4.36 32.57 8.25
CA ARG A 151 -4.40 31.16 8.65
C ARG A 151 -5.75 30.49 8.37
N LEU A 152 -6.85 31.19 8.60
CA LEU A 152 -8.20 30.69 8.31
C LEU A 152 -8.43 30.52 6.81
N HIS A 153 -8.04 31.50 5.98
CA HIS A 153 -8.15 31.40 4.53
C HIS A 153 -7.30 30.27 3.95
N LEU A 154 -6.06 30.10 4.40
CA LEU A 154 -5.19 28.99 3.97
C LEU A 154 -5.77 27.62 4.36
N LYS A 155 -6.28 27.50 5.58
CA LYS A 155 -6.89 26.25 6.06
C LYS A 155 -8.15 25.89 5.29
N ALA A 156 -9.07 26.84 5.11
CA ALA A 156 -10.29 26.63 4.33
C ALA A 156 -9.97 26.30 2.86
N HIS A 157 -8.98 26.97 2.26
CA HIS A 157 -8.53 26.68 0.90
C HIS A 157 -7.91 25.28 0.76
N SER A 158 -7.04 24.86 1.69
CA SER A 158 -6.46 23.50 1.68
C SER A 158 -7.53 22.43 1.78
N MET A 159 -8.47 22.60 2.70
CA MET A 159 -9.61 21.69 2.86
C MET A 159 -10.45 21.59 1.60
N GLN A 160 -10.72 22.73 0.95
CA GLN A 160 -11.39 22.75 -0.34
C GLN A 160 -10.60 21.98 -1.40
N ARG A 161 -9.30 22.26 -1.56
CA ARG A 161 -8.44 21.56 -2.54
C ARG A 161 -8.36 20.06 -2.29
N ARG A 162 -8.33 19.63 -1.02
CA ARG A 162 -8.33 18.20 -0.66
C ARG A 162 -9.62 17.51 -1.10
N GLU A 163 -10.78 18.05 -0.73
CA GLU A 163 -12.07 17.48 -1.14
C GLU A 163 -12.25 17.52 -2.66
N ASP A 164 -11.83 18.59 -3.32
CA ASP A 164 -11.90 18.75 -4.77
C ASP A 164 -11.03 17.69 -5.47
N ALA A 165 -9.79 17.51 -5.01
CA ALA A 165 -8.88 16.50 -5.54
C ALA A 165 -9.40 15.06 -5.31
N GLU A 166 -9.98 14.77 -4.14
CA GLU A 166 -10.61 13.48 -3.87
C GLU A 166 -11.80 13.20 -4.80
N ARG A 167 -12.64 14.23 -5.05
CA ARG A 167 -13.76 14.13 -5.99
C ARG A 167 -13.27 13.91 -7.43
N GLU A 168 -12.25 14.66 -7.86
CA GLU A 168 -11.65 14.51 -9.19
C GLU A 168 -11.04 13.13 -9.38
N LEU A 169 -10.30 12.63 -8.38
CA LEU A 169 -9.74 11.29 -8.38
C LEU A 169 -10.84 10.22 -8.44
N LYS A 170 -11.92 10.38 -7.67
CA LYS A 170 -13.04 9.44 -7.72
C LYS A 170 -13.74 9.45 -9.07
N ALA A 171 -13.94 10.64 -9.66
CA ALA A 171 -14.50 10.78 -10.99
C ALA A 171 -13.60 10.13 -12.05
N GLN A 172 -12.28 10.33 -11.97
CA GLN A 172 -11.29 9.68 -12.81
C GLN A 172 -11.37 8.15 -12.70
N TYR A 173 -11.34 7.61 -11.48
CA TYR A 173 -11.49 6.18 -11.25
C TYR A 173 -12.79 5.61 -11.80
N ASN A 174 -13.90 6.35 -11.70
CA ASN A 174 -15.17 5.92 -12.29
C ASN A 174 -15.14 5.92 -13.83
N ARG A 175 -14.50 6.92 -14.45
CA ARG A 175 -14.28 6.93 -15.91
C ARG A 175 -13.41 5.74 -16.35
N GLN A 176 -12.29 5.52 -15.66
CA GLN A 176 -11.39 4.41 -15.96
C GLN A 176 -12.03 3.04 -15.73
N ALA A 177 -12.86 2.88 -14.70
CA ALA A 177 -13.60 1.64 -14.48
C ALA A 177 -14.63 1.37 -15.59
N ALA A 178 -15.33 2.39 -16.06
CA ALA A 178 -16.25 2.25 -17.19
C ALA A 178 -15.51 1.84 -18.48
N TYR A 179 -14.33 2.43 -18.72
CA TYR A 179 -13.46 2.02 -19.82
C TYR A 179 -12.95 0.58 -19.64
N ALA A 180 -12.43 0.22 -18.47
CA ALA A 180 -11.91 -1.10 -18.15
C ALA A 180 -12.95 -2.19 -18.39
N ARG A 181 -14.18 -2.00 -17.89
CA ARG A 181 -15.29 -2.93 -18.09
C ARG A 181 -15.59 -3.14 -19.57
N ARG A 182 -15.68 -2.06 -20.37
CA ARG A 182 -15.93 -2.15 -21.82
C ARG A 182 -14.78 -2.87 -22.53
N TYR A 183 -13.54 -2.53 -22.18
CA TYR A 183 -12.35 -3.11 -22.80
C TYR A 183 -12.23 -4.61 -22.52
N VAL A 184 -12.37 -5.04 -21.26
CA VAL A 184 -12.31 -6.45 -20.88
C VAL A 184 -13.43 -7.25 -21.55
N ASN A 185 -14.67 -6.75 -21.51
CA ASN A 185 -15.83 -7.47 -22.06
C ASN A 185 -15.82 -7.58 -23.59
N LYS A 186 -15.02 -6.78 -24.28
CA LYS A 186 -14.85 -6.87 -25.74
C LYS A 186 -14.11 -8.14 -26.16
N TRP A 187 -13.22 -8.64 -25.32
CA TRP A 187 -12.28 -9.69 -25.70
C TRP A 187 -12.78 -11.08 -25.30
N PRO A 188 -12.51 -12.12 -26.11
CA PRO A 188 -12.93 -13.49 -25.81
C PRO A 188 -12.15 -14.08 -24.63
N GLN A 189 -12.74 -15.10 -24.00
CA GLN A 189 -12.05 -15.94 -23.01
C GLN A 189 -10.75 -16.50 -23.60
N ALA A 190 -9.64 -16.36 -22.88
CA ALA A 190 -8.42 -17.07 -23.22
C ALA A 190 -8.60 -18.56 -22.93
N THR A 191 -8.26 -19.41 -23.89
CA THR A 191 -8.24 -20.87 -23.74
C THR A 191 -6.83 -21.42 -23.81
N ALA A 192 -5.95 -20.77 -24.58
CA ALA A 192 -4.52 -21.03 -24.67
C ALA A 192 -3.78 -19.72 -24.95
N HIS A 193 -2.52 -19.63 -24.53
CA HIS A 193 -1.62 -18.51 -24.79
C HIS A 193 -0.19 -18.92 -24.45
N GLU A 194 0.80 -18.46 -25.22
CA GLU A 194 2.20 -18.90 -25.11
C GLU A 194 2.81 -18.61 -23.73
N TYR A 195 2.45 -17.46 -23.14
CA TYR A 195 2.81 -17.16 -21.74
C TYR A 195 2.31 -18.23 -20.77
N LEU A 196 1.06 -18.70 -20.92
CA LEU A 196 0.44 -19.69 -20.03
C LEU A 196 1.11 -21.05 -20.19
N THR A 197 1.34 -21.47 -21.45
CA THR A 197 2.06 -22.71 -21.76
C THR A 197 3.46 -22.70 -21.18
N ARG A 198 4.23 -21.62 -21.37
CA ARG A 198 5.57 -21.47 -20.80
C ARG A 198 5.57 -21.49 -19.28
N LYS A 199 4.52 -20.94 -18.66
CA LYS A 199 4.35 -20.92 -17.21
C LYS A 199 3.69 -22.18 -16.65
N GLY A 200 3.31 -23.14 -17.51
CA GLY A 200 2.71 -24.42 -17.10
C GLY A 200 1.34 -24.30 -16.43
N ILE A 201 0.56 -23.27 -16.76
CA ILE A 201 -0.70 -22.92 -16.09
C ILE A 201 -1.83 -22.74 -17.09
N GLN A 202 -3.08 -22.74 -16.61
CA GLN A 202 -4.27 -22.55 -17.42
C GLN A 202 -4.81 -21.12 -17.37
N ALA A 203 -5.66 -20.78 -18.34
CA ALA A 203 -6.42 -19.55 -18.33
C ALA A 203 -7.63 -19.69 -17.39
N ALA A 204 -7.65 -18.92 -16.31
CA ALA A 204 -8.78 -18.86 -15.40
C ALA A 204 -10.00 -18.21 -16.06
N PRO A 205 -11.24 -18.57 -15.65
CA PRO A 205 -12.44 -17.89 -16.10
C PRO A 205 -12.35 -16.37 -15.93
N GLY A 206 -12.61 -15.61 -16.99
CA GLY A 206 -12.54 -14.15 -16.99
C GLY A 206 -11.22 -13.57 -17.49
N VAL A 207 -10.15 -14.38 -17.61
CA VAL A 207 -8.95 -13.99 -18.36
C VAL A 207 -9.28 -13.94 -19.84
N ARG A 208 -9.01 -12.81 -20.49
CA ARG A 208 -9.29 -12.60 -21.91
C ARG A 208 -8.01 -12.55 -22.74
N VAL A 209 -8.12 -12.61 -24.06
CA VAL A 209 -6.99 -12.37 -24.99
C VAL A 209 -7.38 -11.28 -25.98
N ASN A 210 -6.54 -10.26 -26.13
CA ASN A 210 -6.79 -9.15 -27.05
C ASN A 210 -6.21 -9.41 -28.45
N ASN A 211 -6.49 -8.50 -29.39
CA ASN A 211 -6.00 -8.57 -30.76
C ASN A 211 -4.48 -8.37 -30.93
N LYS A 212 -3.74 -8.09 -29.86
CA LYS A 212 -2.27 -8.01 -29.84
C LYS A 212 -1.63 -9.28 -29.27
N ASN A 213 -2.42 -10.33 -29.06
CA ASN A 213 -2.00 -11.52 -28.34
C ASN A 213 -1.41 -11.19 -26.96
N GLU A 214 -2.11 -10.33 -26.20
CA GLU A 214 -1.85 -10.10 -24.79
C GLU A 214 -3.02 -10.68 -23.99
N LEU A 215 -2.71 -11.38 -22.90
CA LEU A 215 -3.72 -11.70 -21.89
C LEU A 215 -4.23 -10.40 -21.27
N VAL A 216 -5.52 -10.33 -20.98
CA VAL A 216 -6.17 -9.23 -20.27
C VAL A 216 -6.85 -9.78 -19.03
N ILE A 217 -6.32 -9.42 -17.86
CA ILE A 217 -6.77 -9.91 -16.56
C ILE A 217 -7.49 -8.77 -15.83
N PRO A 218 -8.81 -8.87 -15.57
CA PRO A 218 -9.54 -7.81 -14.90
C PRO A 218 -9.26 -7.76 -13.40
N PHE A 219 -9.24 -6.56 -12.82
CA PHE A 219 -9.26 -6.37 -11.37
C PHE A 219 -10.58 -5.78 -10.92
N SER A 220 -11.19 -6.43 -9.95
CA SER A 220 -12.50 -6.09 -9.41
C SER A 220 -12.41 -5.70 -7.95
N ASN A 221 -13.34 -4.84 -7.53
CA ASN A 221 -13.51 -4.52 -6.12
C ASN A 221 -14.26 -5.64 -5.38
N ARG A 222 -14.42 -5.49 -4.06
CA ARG A 222 -15.18 -6.41 -3.20
C ARG A 222 -16.64 -6.66 -3.62
N ASN A 223 -17.20 -5.80 -4.45
CA ASN A 223 -18.56 -5.93 -4.99
C ASN A 223 -18.58 -6.61 -6.37
N GLY A 224 -17.43 -7.06 -6.88
CA GLY A 224 -17.32 -7.70 -8.20
C GLY A 224 -17.31 -6.74 -9.39
N ALA A 225 -17.24 -5.42 -9.16
CA ALA A 225 -17.18 -4.46 -10.25
C ALA A 225 -15.73 -4.30 -10.75
N ILE A 226 -15.52 -4.48 -12.05
CA ILE A 226 -14.22 -4.25 -12.71
C ILE A 226 -13.81 -2.78 -12.56
N ARG A 227 -12.64 -2.54 -11.97
CA ARG A 227 -12.05 -1.22 -11.72
C ARG A 227 -10.76 -0.96 -12.50
N SER A 228 -10.06 -2.03 -12.88
CA SER A 228 -8.82 -1.97 -13.65
C SER A 228 -8.61 -3.28 -14.43
N TYR A 229 -7.50 -3.40 -15.15
CA TYR A 229 -7.01 -4.64 -15.72
C TYR A 229 -5.48 -4.60 -15.86
N GLN A 230 -4.85 -5.79 -15.91
CA GLN A 230 -3.48 -5.97 -16.38
C GLN A 230 -3.47 -6.58 -17.76
N ARG A 231 -2.54 -6.14 -18.62
CA ARG A 231 -2.18 -6.82 -19.86
C ARG A 231 -0.86 -7.55 -19.69
N ILE A 232 -0.79 -8.80 -20.12
CA ILE A 232 0.42 -9.63 -20.09
C ILE A 232 0.71 -10.08 -21.52
N PRO A 233 1.76 -9.57 -22.19
CA PRO A 233 2.17 -10.05 -23.50
C PRO A 233 2.80 -11.45 -23.40
N VAL A 234 3.09 -12.08 -24.54
CA VAL A 234 3.81 -13.38 -24.60
C VAL A 234 5.11 -13.41 -23.76
N THR A 235 5.86 -12.30 -23.75
CA THR A 235 7.08 -12.16 -22.94
C THR A 235 6.81 -12.17 -21.44
N GLY A 236 5.64 -11.69 -21.02
CA GLY A 236 5.24 -11.57 -19.62
C GLY A 236 6.15 -10.65 -18.80
N GLY A 237 6.19 -10.89 -17.49
CA GLY A 237 7.12 -10.24 -16.56
C GLY A 237 7.11 -8.71 -16.66
N LYS A 238 8.30 -8.12 -16.87
CA LYS A 238 8.50 -6.66 -16.91
C LYS A 238 7.73 -5.93 -18.00
N ASP A 239 7.18 -6.63 -18.99
CA ASP A 239 6.39 -6.04 -20.09
C ASP A 239 4.88 -6.01 -19.78
N ALA A 240 4.46 -6.61 -18.66
CA ALA A 240 3.09 -6.51 -18.21
C ALA A 240 2.74 -5.06 -17.84
N ARG A 241 1.53 -4.61 -18.17
CA ARG A 241 1.09 -3.22 -17.97
C ARG A 241 -0.29 -3.18 -17.32
N ILE A 242 -0.42 -2.35 -16.30
CA ILE A 242 -1.71 -2.02 -15.68
C ILE A 242 -2.36 -0.87 -16.44
N LEU A 243 -3.69 -0.82 -16.48
CA LEU A 243 -4.41 0.35 -16.97
C LEU A 243 -3.98 1.60 -16.19
N ILE A 244 -3.42 2.58 -16.90
CA ILE A 244 -2.97 3.86 -16.33
C ILE A 244 -4.17 4.58 -15.69
N ASP A 245 -3.90 5.33 -14.61
CA ASP A 245 -4.87 6.20 -13.94
C ASP A 245 -6.10 5.49 -13.34
N SER A 246 -6.07 4.16 -13.28
CA SER A 246 -7.16 3.33 -12.76
C SER A 246 -7.05 3.08 -11.26
N GLU A 247 -8.18 2.72 -10.64
CA GLU A 247 -8.23 2.29 -9.24
C GLU A 247 -7.68 0.85 -9.18
N LYS A 248 -6.35 0.67 -9.22
CA LYS A 248 -5.71 -0.65 -9.01
C LYS A 248 -5.74 -1.06 -7.53
N THR A 249 -5.43 -0.09 -6.67
CA THR A 249 -5.27 -0.31 -5.23
C THR A 249 -6.54 -0.87 -4.60
N GLY A 250 -6.39 -1.95 -3.85
CA GLY A 250 -7.46 -2.67 -3.16
C GLY A 250 -8.34 -3.53 -4.07
N ASN A 251 -8.03 -3.66 -5.37
CA ASN A 251 -8.75 -4.50 -6.32
C ASN A 251 -7.90 -5.71 -6.73
N TRP A 252 -8.57 -6.82 -7.06
CA TRP A 252 -7.93 -8.11 -7.30
C TRP A 252 -8.56 -8.87 -8.46
N PHE A 253 -7.86 -9.90 -8.93
CA PHE A 253 -8.44 -10.96 -9.76
C PHE A 253 -8.60 -12.21 -8.90
N ALA A 254 -9.74 -12.89 -8.99
CA ALA A 254 -9.99 -14.10 -8.20
C ALA A 254 -9.91 -15.33 -9.10
N LEU A 255 -9.08 -16.29 -8.71
CA LEU A 255 -9.15 -17.66 -9.20
C LEU A 255 -10.00 -18.48 -8.23
N GLY A 256 -10.97 -19.22 -8.78
CA GLY A 256 -12.01 -19.85 -7.98
C GLY A 256 -12.98 -18.83 -7.35
N THR A 257 -13.86 -19.33 -6.49
CA THR A 257 -14.90 -18.52 -5.83
C THR A 257 -14.72 -18.56 -4.32
N PRO A 258 -14.17 -17.49 -3.71
CA PRO A 258 -14.02 -17.44 -2.26
C PRO A 258 -15.37 -17.45 -1.54
N ARG A 259 -15.44 -18.19 -0.43
CA ARG A 259 -16.61 -18.32 0.44
C ARG A 259 -16.23 -17.93 1.86
N ASN A 260 -17.10 -17.17 2.53
CA ASN A 260 -16.81 -16.73 3.90
C ASN A 260 -16.65 -17.94 4.83
N GLY A 261 -15.66 -17.91 5.72
CA GLY A 261 -15.31 -19.02 6.60
C GLY A 261 -14.46 -20.11 5.94
N GLN A 262 -14.22 -20.05 4.63
CA GLN A 262 -13.31 -20.96 3.92
C GLN A 262 -11.95 -20.29 3.65
N PRO A 263 -10.85 -21.06 3.56
CA PRO A 263 -9.53 -20.52 3.28
C PRO A 263 -9.47 -19.70 1.98
N VAL A 264 -8.73 -18.60 2.00
CA VAL A 264 -8.47 -17.75 0.83
C VAL A 264 -6.98 -17.43 0.76
N LEU A 265 -6.35 -17.75 -0.36
CA LEU A 265 -4.94 -17.47 -0.61
C LEU A 265 -4.80 -16.11 -1.32
N PHE A 266 -3.65 -15.47 -1.14
CA PHE A 266 -3.29 -14.21 -1.78
C PHE A 266 -1.91 -14.37 -2.43
N ALA A 267 -1.77 -13.96 -3.68
CA ALA A 267 -0.50 -14.00 -4.42
C ALA A 267 -0.32 -12.74 -5.25
N GLU A 268 0.91 -12.37 -5.60
CA GLU A 268 1.17 -11.15 -6.40
C GLU A 268 0.81 -11.36 -7.87
N GLY A 269 1.56 -12.24 -8.56
CA GLY A 269 1.45 -12.49 -9.99
C GLY A 269 0.35 -13.48 -10.37
N TYR A 270 -0.11 -13.39 -11.62
CA TYR A 270 -1.09 -14.34 -12.17
C TYR A 270 -0.56 -15.78 -12.18
N ALA A 271 0.72 -15.97 -12.53
CA ALA A 271 1.29 -17.31 -12.63
C ALA A 271 1.36 -18.01 -11.27
N THR A 272 1.88 -17.31 -10.27
CA THR A 272 1.87 -17.73 -8.86
C THR A 272 0.46 -18.08 -8.40
N ALA A 273 -0.51 -17.19 -8.66
CA ALA A 273 -1.90 -17.40 -8.24
C ALA A 273 -2.55 -18.60 -8.93
N ALA A 274 -2.27 -18.82 -10.21
CA ALA A 274 -2.74 -19.97 -10.99
C ALA A 274 -2.13 -21.29 -10.52
N SER A 275 -0.80 -21.36 -10.34
CA SER A 275 -0.14 -22.55 -9.80
C SER A 275 -0.72 -22.95 -8.44
N LEU A 276 -0.89 -22.00 -7.52
CA LEU A 276 -1.48 -22.25 -6.20
C LEU A 276 -2.95 -22.72 -6.30
N HIS A 277 -3.77 -22.08 -7.14
CA HIS A 277 -5.17 -22.45 -7.30
C HIS A 277 -5.32 -23.86 -7.86
N GLU A 278 -4.59 -24.16 -8.94
CA GLU A 278 -4.64 -25.45 -9.61
C GLU A 278 -4.08 -26.58 -8.73
N ALA A 279 -3.03 -26.31 -7.93
CA ALA A 279 -2.47 -27.29 -7.01
C ALA A 279 -3.40 -27.60 -5.83
N THR A 280 -3.96 -26.57 -5.19
CA THR A 280 -4.69 -26.72 -3.92
C THR A 280 -6.20 -26.88 -4.11
N GLY A 281 -6.76 -26.37 -5.20
CA GLY A 281 -8.21 -26.20 -5.39
C GLY A 281 -8.82 -25.03 -4.59
N LEU A 282 -8.03 -24.32 -3.78
CA LEU A 282 -8.48 -23.21 -2.95
C LEU A 282 -8.59 -21.91 -3.76
N PRO A 283 -9.50 -21.00 -3.41
CA PRO A 283 -9.61 -19.71 -4.09
C PRO A 283 -8.38 -18.84 -3.81
N VAL A 284 -7.86 -18.19 -4.86
CA VAL A 284 -6.67 -17.33 -4.79
C VAL A 284 -6.97 -15.94 -5.31
N LEU A 285 -6.63 -14.91 -4.54
CA LEU A 285 -6.71 -13.52 -4.97
C LEU A 285 -5.35 -13.06 -5.49
N MET A 286 -5.28 -12.78 -6.78
CA MET A 286 -4.13 -12.11 -7.41
C MET A 286 -4.15 -10.62 -7.08
N THR A 287 -3.04 -10.13 -6.53
CA THR A 287 -2.90 -8.79 -5.96
C THR A 287 -2.00 -7.86 -6.77
N VAL A 288 -1.37 -8.32 -7.85
CA VAL A 288 -0.46 -7.58 -8.74
C VAL A 288 0.91 -7.31 -8.16
N ASP A 289 0.98 -6.77 -6.94
CA ASP A 289 2.22 -6.50 -6.21
C ASP A 289 1.99 -6.45 -4.70
N GLY A 290 3.06 -6.61 -3.92
CA GLY A 290 3.01 -6.63 -2.46
C GLY A 290 2.44 -5.35 -1.83
N GLY A 291 2.61 -4.19 -2.46
CA GLY A 291 1.99 -2.94 -1.97
C GLY A 291 0.47 -3.00 -2.03
N ASN A 292 -0.08 -3.55 -3.12
CA ASN A 292 -1.51 -3.75 -3.27
C ASN A 292 -2.05 -4.93 -2.44
N MET A 293 -1.22 -5.95 -2.15
CA MET A 293 -1.61 -7.08 -1.31
C MET A 293 -2.20 -6.63 0.04
N ILE A 294 -1.58 -5.64 0.68
CA ILE A 294 -2.06 -5.07 1.95
C ILE A 294 -3.47 -4.48 1.79
N ALA A 295 -3.68 -3.63 0.80
CA ALA A 295 -4.98 -3.00 0.54
C ALA A 295 -6.06 -4.02 0.12
N VAL A 296 -5.67 -5.07 -0.62
CA VAL A 296 -6.56 -6.17 -0.98
C VAL A 296 -6.94 -6.99 0.26
N ALA A 297 -6.00 -7.25 1.18
CA ALA A 297 -6.26 -7.95 2.44
C ALA A 297 -7.33 -7.24 3.28
N GLU A 298 -7.19 -5.93 3.48
CA GLU A 298 -8.16 -5.11 4.23
C GLU A 298 -9.54 -5.13 3.57
N ASN A 299 -9.60 -4.97 2.25
CA ASN A 299 -10.85 -5.00 1.50
C ASN A 299 -11.49 -6.40 1.48
N ALA A 300 -10.68 -7.46 1.43
CA ALA A 300 -11.12 -8.85 1.46
C ALA A 300 -11.69 -9.20 2.84
N ARG A 301 -11.05 -8.76 3.94
CA ARG A 301 -11.51 -9.02 5.31
C ARG A 301 -12.90 -8.42 5.58
N GLN A 302 -13.23 -7.28 4.96
CA GLN A 302 -14.58 -6.69 5.04
C GLN A 302 -15.68 -7.58 4.40
N LYS A 303 -15.31 -8.50 3.50
CA LYS A 303 -16.26 -9.39 2.80
C LYS A 303 -16.24 -10.81 3.35
N TRP A 304 -15.05 -11.34 3.62
CA TRP A 304 -14.83 -12.69 4.13
C TRP A 304 -14.28 -12.59 5.56
N THR A 305 -15.14 -12.13 6.46
CA THR A 305 -14.79 -11.77 7.83
C THR A 305 -14.26 -12.94 8.65
N GLN A 306 -14.70 -14.17 8.36
CA GLN A 306 -14.34 -15.38 9.11
C GLN A 306 -13.35 -16.29 8.38
N SER A 307 -12.94 -15.93 7.16
CA SER A 307 -12.05 -16.77 6.36
C SER A 307 -10.61 -16.77 6.89
N PRO A 308 -9.95 -17.93 6.97
CA PRO A 308 -8.50 -18.00 7.10
C PRO A 308 -7.84 -17.38 5.87
N PHE A 309 -6.96 -16.39 6.08
CA PHE A 309 -6.23 -15.72 5.00
C PHE A 309 -4.79 -16.21 4.99
N ILE A 310 -4.31 -16.62 3.81
CA ILE A 310 -2.97 -17.15 3.61
C ILE A 310 -2.26 -16.31 2.55
N PHE A 311 -1.25 -15.55 2.97
CA PHE A 311 -0.46 -14.70 2.09
C PHE A 311 0.73 -15.48 1.55
N CYS A 312 0.73 -15.74 0.26
CA CYS A 312 1.75 -16.49 -0.45
C CYS A 312 2.77 -15.49 -1.00
N ALA A 313 3.88 -15.30 -0.27
CA ALA A 313 4.92 -14.35 -0.60
C ALA A 313 5.91 -14.92 -1.60
N ASP A 314 6.32 -14.10 -2.57
CA ASP A 314 7.49 -14.41 -3.39
C ASP A 314 8.75 -14.30 -2.51
N ASN A 315 9.66 -15.26 -2.65
CA ASN A 315 10.89 -15.34 -1.87
C ASN A 315 12.10 -14.90 -2.69
N ASP A 316 12.29 -13.59 -2.85
CA ASP A 316 13.51 -13.04 -3.44
C ASP A 316 14.68 -13.07 -2.42
N HIS A 317 15.34 -14.24 -2.33
CA HIS A 317 16.43 -14.51 -1.39
C HIS A 317 17.74 -13.79 -1.74
N ALA A 318 17.85 -13.17 -2.92
CA ALA A 318 19.05 -12.44 -3.35
C ALA A 318 19.07 -10.99 -2.85
N ILE A 319 17.93 -10.46 -2.37
CA ILE A 319 17.79 -9.06 -1.95
C ILE A 319 17.74 -8.95 -0.42
N ARG A 320 18.52 -8.02 0.12
CA ARG A 320 18.62 -7.75 1.58
C ARG A 320 17.26 -7.50 2.26
N VAL A 321 16.32 -6.89 1.54
CA VAL A 321 14.95 -6.66 2.01
C VAL A 321 14.00 -7.28 1.00
N ASN A 322 13.46 -8.45 1.35
CA ASN A 322 12.45 -9.12 0.55
C ASN A 322 11.10 -8.41 0.72
N LYS A 323 10.75 -7.58 -0.27
CA LYS A 323 9.51 -6.79 -0.27
C LYS A 323 8.26 -7.67 -0.27
N GLY A 324 8.28 -8.81 -0.95
CA GLY A 324 7.15 -9.74 -1.02
C GLY A 324 6.81 -10.29 0.37
N ILE A 325 7.83 -10.77 1.09
CA ILE A 325 7.67 -11.25 2.48
C ILE A 325 7.20 -10.11 3.40
N VAL A 326 7.84 -8.94 3.36
CA VAL A 326 7.45 -7.79 4.20
C VAL A 326 5.98 -7.41 3.99
N SER A 327 5.54 -7.34 2.74
CA SER A 327 4.15 -7.03 2.38
C SER A 327 3.17 -8.11 2.84
N ALA A 328 3.51 -9.38 2.66
CA ALA A 328 2.69 -10.51 3.10
C ALA A 328 2.56 -10.57 4.62
N THR A 329 3.65 -10.38 5.36
CA THR A 329 3.66 -10.31 6.82
C THR A 329 2.79 -9.16 7.31
N LYS A 330 2.94 -7.96 6.74
CA LYS A 330 2.10 -6.82 7.11
C LYS A 330 0.61 -7.06 6.82
N ALA A 331 0.29 -7.69 5.70
CA ALA A 331 -1.09 -8.06 5.37
C ALA A 331 -1.65 -9.12 6.34
N ALA A 332 -0.84 -10.09 6.74
CA ALA A 332 -1.18 -11.11 7.73
C ALA A 332 -1.45 -10.49 9.10
N GLU A 333 -0.56 -9.64 9.61
CA GLU A 333 -0.72 -8.91 10.87
C GLU A 333 -2.02 -8.09 10.91
N LEU A 334 -2.32 -7.35 9.84
CA LEU A 334 -3.52 -6.51 9.76
C LEU A 334 -4.83 -7.31 9.71
N THR A 335 -4.79 -8.58 9.30
CA THR A 335 -5.99 -9.37 9.04
C THR A 335 -6.10 -10.67 9.82
N GLY A 336 -5.15 -10.94 10.72
CA GLY A 336 -5.05 -12.21 11.45
C GLY A 336 -4.80 -13.41 10.53
N GLY A 337 -4.02 -13.19 9.47
CA GLY A 337 -3.67 -14.23 8.49
C GLY A 337 -2.37 -14.96 8.80
N SER A 338 -1.98 -15.86 7.90
CA SER A 338 -0.71 -16.57 7.92
C SER A 338 0.09 -16.30 6.66
N VAL A 339 1.41 -16.44 6.72
CA VAL A 339 2.31 -16.26 5.57
C VAL A 339 2.94 -17.60 5.22
N ILE A 340 2.99 -17.90 3.92
CA ILE A 340 3.80 -18.98 3.38
C ILE A 340 4.68 -18.44 2.25
N PHE A 341 5.79 -19.10 1.97
CA PHE A 341 6.72 -18.76 0.91
C PHE A 341 7.30 -20.04 0.29
N PRO A 342 7.79 -20.02 -0.96
CA PRO A 342 8.32 -21.20 -1.61
C PRO A 342 9.59 -21.71 -0.91
N ALA A 343 9.59 -22.99 -0.56
CA ALA A 343 10.70 -23.65 0.12
C ALA A 343 11.72 -24.19 -0.89
N PHE A 344 12.65 -23.34 -1.34
CA PHE A 344 13.73 -23.70 -2.25
C PHE A 344 14.93 -24.37 -1.56
N THR A 345 15.50 -25.37 -2.23
CA THR A 345 16.84 -25.91 -1.94
C THR A 345 17.92 -24.91 -2.33
N ASP A 346 19.14 -25.08 -1.83
CA ASP A 346 20.24 -24.18 -2.16
C ASP A 346 20.62 -24.23 -3.66
N ALA A 347 20.44 -25.38 -4.31
CA ALA A 347 20.63 -25.51 -5.76
C ALA A 347 19.59 -24.70 -6.54
N GLU A 348 18.32 -24.71 -6.13
CA GLU A 348 17.25 -23.91 -6.76
C GLU A 348 17.44 -22.42 -6.50
N LYS A 349 17.87 -22.04 -5.28
CA LYS A 349 18.25 -20.66 -4.97
C LYS A 349 19.40 -20.18 -5.85
N ALA A 350 20.39 -21.02 -6.11
CA ALA A 350 21.51 -20.70 -6.99
C ALA A 350 21.10 -20.53 -8.46
N GLN A 351 19.98 -21.13 -8.87
CA GLN A 351 19.36 -20.90 -10.19
C GLN A 351 18.53 -19.62 -10.26
N GLY A 352 18.35 -18.93 -9.13
CA GLY A 352 17.59 -17.68 -9.05
C GLY A 352 16.08 -17.88 -9.04
N LEU A 353 15.57 -19.05 -8.62
CA LEU A 353 14.14 -19.30 -8.49
C LEU A 353 13.59 -18.57 -7.26
N THR A 354 12.51 -17.80 -7.43
CA THR A 354 12.03 -16.90 -6.35
C THR A 354 10.55 -17.05 -6.03
N ASP A 355 9.72 -17.53 -6.97
CA ASP A 355 8.27 -17.56 -6.78
C ASP A 355 7.69 -19.01 -6.76
N PHE A 356 6.43 -19.15 -6.35
CA PHE A 356 5.78 -20.47 -6.31
C PHE A 356 5.63 -21.11 -7.69
N ASN A 357 5.54 -20.33 -8.77
CA ASN A 357 5.44 -20.88 -10.12
C ASN A 357 6.81 -21.42 -10.60
N ASP A 358 7.92 -20.81 -10.20
CA ASP A 358 9.26 -21.36 -10.42
C ASP A 358 9.45 -22.69 -9.68
N LEU A 359 8.92 -22.80 -8.45
CA LEU A 359 8.91 -24.05 -7.68
C LEU A 359 8.08 -25.14 -8.37
N ASP A 360 6.91 -24.78 -8.90
CA ASP A 360 6.05 -25.67 -9.69
C ASP A 360 6.74 -26.15 -10.97
N ALA A 361 7.36 -25.23 -11.71
CA ALA A 361 8.07 -25.56 -12.95
C ALA A 361 9.31 -26.43 -12.72
N SER A 362 10.07 -26.18 -11.65
CA SER A 362 11.32 -26.90 -11.35
C SER A 362 11.08 -28.31 -10.81
N ARG A 363 10.07 -28.51 -9.96
CA ARG A 363 9.78 -29.80 -9.31
C ARG A 363 8.69 -30.61 -9.99
N GLY A 364 7.89 -29.97 -10.85
CA GLY A 364 6.72 -30.56 -11.46
C GLY A 364 5.48 -30.51 -10.55
N ARG A 365 4.31 -30.52 -11.19
CA ARG A 365 3.02 -30.23 -10.53
C ARG A 365 2.70 -31.11 -9.32
N ALA A 366 2.98 -32.41 -9.41
CA ALA A 366 2.68 -33.35 -8.34
C ALA A 366 3.51 -33.07 -7.06
N ALA A 367 4.82 -32.82 -7.23
CA ALA A 367 5.70 -32.50 -6.11
C ALA A 367 5.37 -31.11 -5.52
N PHE A 368 5.05 -30.14 -6.37
CA PHE A 368 4.60 -28.82 -5.92
C PHE A 368 3.30 -28.91 -5.10
N GLN A 369 2.29 -29.61 -5.62
CA GLN A 369 1.03 -29.84 -4.91
C GLN A 369 1.27 -30.49 -3.54
N HIS A 370 2.14 -31.49 -3.47
CA HIS A 370 2.49 -32.13 -2.20
C HIS A 370 3.09 -31.14 -1.19
N VAL A 371 4.09 -30.35 -1.61
CA VAL A 371 4.76 -29.38 -0.73
C VAL A 371 3.81 -28.28 -0.23
N ILE A 372 2.96 -27.74 -1.12
CA ILE A 372 2.01 -26.68 -0.73
C ILE A 372 0.94 -27.20 0.21
N ASN A 373 0.39 -28.39 -0.06
CA ASN A 373 -0.60 -28.99 0.83
C ASN A 373 0.01 -29.26 2.22
N ALA A 374 1.24 -29.75 2.30
CA ALA A 374 1.93 -29.95 3.58
C ALA A 374 2.14 -28.62 4.35
N GLN A 375 2.52 -27.53 3.65
CA GLN A 375 2.62 -26.21 4.28
C GLN A 375 1.27 -25.71 4.80
N LEU A 376 0.20 -25.90 4.02
CA LEU A 376 -1.15 -25.50 4.41
C LEU A 376 -1.69 -26.33 5.58
N GLU A 377 -1.50 -27.65 5.57
CA GLU A 377 -1.89 -28.54 6.66
C GLU A 377 -1.15 -28.21 7.97
N HIS A 378 0.14 -27.87 7.89
CA HIS A 378 0.93 -27.44 9.04
C HIS A 378 0.34 -26.20 9.74
N ILE A 379 -0.26 -25.29 8.97
CA ILE A 379 -0.95 -24.10 9.52
C ILE A 379 -2.47 -24.33 9.72
N GLY A 380 -2.93 -25.59 9.66
CA GLY A 380 -4.32 -25.97 9.95
C GLY A 380 -5.32 -25.75 8.81
N VAL A 381 -4.86 -25.64 7.56
CA VAL A 381 -5.69 -25.41 6.37
C VAL A 381 -5.80 -26.69 5.55
N SER A 382 -7.01 -27.27 5.47
CA SER A 382 -7.29 -28.42 4.59
C SER A 382 -7.45 -28.00 3.13
N THR A 383 -6.96 -28.82 2.21
CA THR A 383 -7.03 -28.58 0.77
C THR A 383 -7.91 -29.61 0.05
N PRO A 384 -8.83 -29.20 -0.84
CA PRO A 384 -9.64 -30.14 -1.63
C PRO A 384 -8.85 -31.18 -2.43
N ASN A 385 -7.64 -30.83 -2.86
CA ASN A 385 -6.79 -31.67 -3.70
C ASN A 385 -5.74 -32.47 -2.89
N SER A 386 -5.92 -32.69 -1.58
CA SER A 386 -5.03 -33.56 -0.80
C SER A 386 -5.26 -35.03 -1.19
N ASN A 387 -4.27 -35.68 -1.80
CA ASN A 387 -4.25 -37.15 -1.92
C ASN A 387 -4.05 -37.76 -0.51
N THR A 388 -5.05 -38.48 -0.01
CA THR A 388 -4.95 -39.51 1.04
C THR A 388 -4.16 -40.73 0.50
N PRO A 389 -3.54 -41.64 1.30
CA PRO A 389 -3.08 -41.67 2.68
C PRO A 389 -1.56 -41.98 2.77
N GLU A 390 -0.71 -41.24 2.03
CA GLU A 390 0.78 -41.34 2.12
C GLU A 390 1.36 -40.37 3.18
N ILE A 391 0.48 -39.71 3.93
CA ILE A 391 0.76 -38.61 4.88
C ILE A 391 1.61 -39.03 6.09
N ARG A 392 1.93 -40.33 6.27
CA ARG A 392 2.72 -40.80 7.42
C ARG A 392 4.22 -40.97 7.16
N GLU A 393 4.70 -40.95 5.92
CA GLU A 393 6.14 -41.20 5.64
C GLU A 393 6.99 -39.94 5.40
N ALA A 394 6.37 -38.76 5.28
CA ALA A 394 7.08 -37.49 5.04
C ALA A 394 7.40 -36.69 6.33
N LEU A 395 7.38 -37.31 7.50
CA LEU A 395 7.77 -36.65 8.76
C LEU A 395 9.31 -36.45 8.89
N VAL A 396 10.06 -36.58 7.79
CA VAL A 396 11.48 -36.23 7.70
C VAL A 396 11.71 -35.51 6.37
N ILE A 397 11.54 -34.18 6.36
CA ILE A 397 11.93 -33.37 5.20
C ILE A 397 13.42 -32.96 5.32
N GLY A 398 14.33 -33.95 5.30
CA GLY A 398 15.79 -33.77 5.18
C GLY A 398 16.39 -32.46 5.75
N ASN A 399 17.17 -31.75 4.92
CA ASN A 399 17.82 -30.46 5.27
C ASN A 399 16.92 -29.23 4.98
N LEU A 400 15.61 -29.40 4.80
CA LEU A 400 14.72 -28.29 4.47
C LEU A 400 14.34 -27.53 5.74
N VAL A 401 14.86 -26.31 5.88
CA VAL A 401 14.53 -25.42 6.98
C VAL A 401 13.15 -24.82 6.73
N PHE A 402 12.14 -25.38 7.41
CA PHE A 402 10.85 -24.74 7.60
C PHE A 402 10.92 -23.90 8.86
N THR A 403 11.01 -22.58 8.72
CA THR A 403 10.80 -21.66 9.83
C THR A 403 9.48 -20.95 9.57
N PRO A 404 8.37 -21.31 10.25
CA PRO A 404 7.24 -20.40 10.34
C PRO A 404 7.76 -19.07 10.87
N VAL A 405 7.34 -17.96 10.27
CA VAL A 405 7.65 -16.62 10.78
C VAL A 405 6.89 -16.46 12.10
N HIS A 406 7.45 -16.95 13.19
CA HIS A 406 7.09 -16.52 14.52
C HIS A 406 7.75 -15.16 14.72
N THR A 407 6.96 -14.18 15.14
CA THR A 407 7.45 -12.90 15.66
C THR A 407 8.37 -13.19 16.83
N GLU A 408 9.68 -13.21 16.59
CA GLU A 408 10.66 -13.24 17.66
C GLU A 408 10.56 -11.94 18.46
N GLU A 409 9.95 -12.01 19.65
CA GLU A 409 10.19 -11.03 20.69
C GLU A 409 11.68 -11.07 21.03
N LYS A 410 12.43 -10.10 20.51
CA LYS A 410 13.83 -9.88 20.92
C LYS A 410 13.88 -9.56 22.41
N THR A 411 14.12 -10.57 23.24
CA THR A 411 14.63 -10.36 24.58
C THR A 411 16.11 -10.00 24.44
N MET A 412 16.43 -8.72 24.66
CA MET A 412 17.82 -8.25 24.70
C MET A 412 18.49 -8.80 25.97
N THR A 413 19.52 -9.63 25.80
CA THR A 413 20.50 -9.89 26.86
C THR A 413 21.63 -8.84 26.79
N PRO A 414 22.11 -8.31 27.93
CA PRO A 414 23.17 -7.31 27.95
C PRO A 414 24.51 -7.90 27.51
N THR A 415 25.20 -7.13 26.70
CA THR A 415 26.49 -7.40 26.06
C THR A 415 27.61 -7.52 27.09
N GLU A 416 28.37 -8.63 27.05
CA GLU A 416 29.69 -8.75 27.68
C GLU A 416 30.68 -7.82 26.95
N TYR A 417 31.39 -7.00 27.71
CA TYR A 417 32.56 -6.24 27.24
C TYR A 417 33.82 -7.11 27.37
N PRO A 418 34.72 -7.12 26.37
CA PRO A 418 36.00 -7.81 26.50
C PRO A 418 37.03 -6.97 27.27
N GLU A 419 37.88 -7.73 27.96
CA GLU A 419 38.92 -7.37 28.92
C GLU A 419 39.94 -6.32 28.45
N THR A 420 40.46 -5.55 29.42
CA THR A 420 41.84 -5.04 29.40
C THR A 420 42.55 -5.45 30.69
N SER A 421 43.61 -6.24 30.53
CA SER A 421 44.63 -6.64 31.53
C SER A 421 45.55 -5.45 31.90
N PRO A 422 46.61 -5.63 32.74
CA PRO A 422 46.80 -6.46 33.94
C PRO A 422 47.29 -5.60 35.14
N ASP A 423 47.50 -6.17 36.33
CA ASP A 423 48.82 -6.21 37.01
C ASP A 423 48.74 -6.62 38.50
N THR A 424 49.77 -7.35 38.91
CA THR A 424 50.30 -7.62 40.26
C THR A 424 49.52 -8.47 41.27
N GLY A 425 50.11 -9.63 41.59
CA GLY A 425 50.77 -9.78 42.89
C GLY A 425 50.14 -10.72 43.92
N HIS A 426 50.81 -11.87 44.12
CA HIS A 426 50.88 -12.68 45.38
C HIS A 426 49.57 -13.30 45.91
N SER A 427 49.52 -14.42 46.62
CA SER A 427 50.37 -15.57 46.95
C SER A 427 49.50 -16.45 47.87
N HIS A 428 49.59 -17.78 47.75
CA HIS A 428 49.18 -18.77 48.78
C HIS A 428 47.68 -18.76 49.20
N ASP A 429 47.00 -19.79 49.70
CA ASP A 429 47.28 -21.18 50.05
C ASP A 429 45.92 -21.89 50.18
N GLN A 430 45.91 -23.21 49.95
CA GLN A 430 45.04 -24.29 50.47
C GLN A 430 43.50 -24.16 50.58
N GLY A 431 42.80 -25.20 50.10
CA GLY A 431 41.35 -25.44 50.29
C GLY A 431 40.98 -25.96 51.69
N PRO A 432 39.94 -26.82 51.88
CA PRO A 432 38.86 -27.22 50.98
C PRO A 432 37.44 -27.17 51.64
N SER A 433 36.41 -27.51 50.84
CA SER A 433 35.15 -28.19 51.21
C SER A 433 34.10 -27.54 52.16
N LEU A 434 32.92 -27.22 51.59
CA LEU A 434 31.50 -27.56 51.95
C LEU A 434 31.14 -28.08 53.37
N PRO A 435 29.84 -28.12 53.79
CA PRO A 435 28.62 -27.40 53.37
C PRO A 435 27.72 -26.92 54.54
N SER A 436 26.65 -26.16 54.24
CA SER A 436 25.25 -26.40 54.67
C SER A 436 24.32 -25.44 53.95
#